data_AF-A0A819I0F9-F1
#
_entry.id   AF-A0A819I0F9-F1
#
_cell.length_a   1.000
_cell.length_b   1.000
_cell.length_c   1.000
_cell.angle_alpha   90.00
_cell.angle_beta   90.00
_cell.angle_gamma   90.00
#
_symmetry.space_group_name_H-M   'P 1'
#
loop_
_entity.id
_entity.type
_entity.pdbx_description
1 polymer ?
#
loop_
_entity_poly.entity_id
_entity_poly.type
_entity_poly.pdbx_seq_one_letter_code
_entity_poly.pdbx_strand_id
1 'polypeptide(L)'
;MDKQKPTKTAASETAAMTTTINCGAVLPRPVRRILQNFLLVWLDANLQESDNDFKNSLHHLRKIVASVTTFTNAQQCVNFLSEIKKEKVFMIVSGSLGRQIVPEIEAWPQLEAIYVFCGNQSVHEQWAKKISKIKGVYTKIEPICQALEIDRQRCDQAMIPISFNGLDPLFMYTQLLKEALLEIEDDDKKSIKDLTDYCREQDDISEDQIKLVEREYRAHTPIWWYTAETFIYPMLNRGLREMDVNIILKMGFFIRHLHQHITELHGEQKGSMPTNFQVFRGQGLSMEDFEKMKKTKGGLMSFNNFLSTSRNREISFKNFARPAALNTNSVGILFIMNIDTAICSKSSTPFAE
;
A
#
# COMPACT_ATOMS: atom_id res chain seq x y z
N MET A 1 -23.66 -37.14 -86.73
CA MET A 1 -23.91 -38.59 -86.55
C MET A 1 -23.25 -38.95 -85.23
N ASP A 2 -24.05 -39.07 -84.16
CA ASP A 2 -24.37 -40.35 -83.46
C ASP A 2 -23.11 -40.95 -82.78
N LYS A 3 -23.04 -41.31 -81.48
CA LYS A 3 -24.04 -41.54 -80.43
C LYS A 3 -23.33 -41.74 -79.06
N GLN A 4 -23.99 -41.27 -78.00
CA GLN A 4 -24.18 -41.84 -76.64
C GLN A 4 -23.06 -42.62 -75.87
N LYS A 5 -22.69 -42.06 -74.69
CA LYS A 5 -22.67 -42.58 -73.29
C LYS A 5 -22.76 -44.12 -73.03
N PRO A 6 -22.19 -44.69 -71.93
CA PRO A 6 -22.61 -44.30 -70.55
C PRO A 6 -21.67 -44.56 -69.31
N THR A 7 -22.07 -43.92 -68.20
CA THR A 7 -22.09 -44.32 -66.74
C THR A 7 -20.87 -44.54 -65.83
N LYS A 8 -20.86 -43.72 -64.75
CA LYS A 8 -20.70 -43.96 -63.26
C LYS A 8 -19.43 -44.67 -62.76
N THR A 9 -18.72 -44.17 -61.72
CA THR A 9 -19.11 -44.35 -60.29
C THR A 9 -18.28 -43.45 -59.35
N ALA A 10 -18.87 -43.18 -58.18
CA ALA A 10 -18.57 -42.25 -57.09
C ALA A 10 -17.13 -42.18 -56.52
N ALA A 11 -16.75 -40.97 -56.09
CA ALA A 11 -15.67 -40.73 -55.13
C ALA A 11 -16.16 -39.75 -54.04
N SER A 12 -16.41 -40.31 -52.86
CA SER A 12 -16.23 -39.75 -51.50
C SER A 12 -16.15 -38.22 -51.34
N GLU A 13 -17.26 -37.61 -50.92
CA GLU A 13 -17.28 -36.30 -50.25
C GLU A 13 -16.77 -36.43 -48.81
N THR A 14 -15.66 -35.75 -48.50
CA THR A 14 -15.23 -35.52 -47.11
C THR A 14 -15.78 -34.16 -46.68
N ALA A 15 -16.85 -34.19 -45.90
CA ALA A 15 -17.46 -33.01 -45.30
C ALA A 15 -16.49 -32.37 -44.30
N ALA A 16 -15.95 -31.20 -44.63
CA ALA A 16 -15.31 -30.32 -43.66
C ALA A 16 -16.42 -29.64 -42.83
N MET A 17 -16.57 -30.05 -41.57
CA MET A 17 -17.39 -29.35 -40.59
C MET A 17 -16.77 -27.98 -40.30
N THR A 18 -17.33 -26.93 -40.90
CA THR A 18 -17.08 -25.55 -40.48
C THR A 18 -17.89 -25.28 -39.22
N THR A 19 -17.29 -25.50 -38.05
CA THR A 19 -17.86 -25.07 -36.77
C THR A 19 -17.59 -23.58 -36.56
N THR A 20 -18.58 -22.75 -36.85
CA THR A 20 -18.60 -21.34 -36.47
C THR A 20 -18.70 -21.25 -34.94
N ILE A 21 -17.57 -21.06 -34.27
CA ILE A 21 -17.55 -20.72 -32.85
C ILE A 21 -17.79 -19.21 -32.73
N ASN A 22 -19.02 -18.87 -32.37
CA ASN A 22 -19.42 -17.54 -31.96
C ASN A 22 -18.83 -17.27 -30.56
N CYS A 23 -17.54 -16.91 -30.48
CA CYS A 23 -16.94 -16.42 -29.26
C CYS A 23 -17.38 -14.97 -29.06
N GLY A 24 -18.50 -14.78 -28.35
CA GLY A 24 -18.83 -13.50 -27.75
C GLY A 24 -17.62 -13.02 -26.96
N ALA A 25 -17.10 -11.85 -27.33
CA ALA A 25 -16.03 -11.18 -26.60
C ALA A 25 -16.55 -10.85 -25.19
N VAL A 26 -16.29 -11.76 -24.25
CA VAL A 26 -16.29 -11.42 -22.83
C VAL A 26 -15.10 -10.48 -22.66
N LEU A 27 -15.38 -9.18 -22.65
CA LEU A 27 -14.43 -8.19 -22.17
C LEU A 27 -13.86 -8.73 -20.86
N PRO A 28 -12.52 -8.85 -20.73
CA PRO A 28 -11.94 -9.34 -19.49
C PRO A 28 -12.44 -8.44 -18.36
N ARG A 29 -13.11 -9.05 -17.36
CA ARG A 29 -13.48 -8.33 -16.14
C ARG A 29 -12.21 -7.67 -15.60
N PRO A 30 -12.26 -6.40 -15.18
CA PRO A 30 -11.10 -5.77 -14.57
C PRO A 30 -10.63 -6.67 -13.41
N VAL A 31 -9.35 -7.04 -13.45
CA VAL A 31 -8.69 -7.75 -12.35
C VAL A 31 -8.84 -6.83 -11.15
N ARG A 32 -9.66 -7.22 -10.17
CA ARG A 32 -9.84 -6.46 -8.94
C ARG A 32 -8.50 -6.44 -8.20
N ARG A 33 -8.02 -5.24 -7.89
CA ARG A 33 -6.72 -5.04 -7.25
C ARG A 33 -6.94 -4.51 -5.85
N ILE A 34 -6.15 -5.00 -4.91
CA ILE A 34 -5.92 -4.30 -3.65
C ILE A 34 -5.22 -2.99 -4.03
N LEU A 35 -5.57 -1.86 -3.43
CA LEU A 35 -4.98 -0.53 -3.67
C LEU A 35 -4.15 -0.02 -2.49
N GLN A 36 -4.19 -0.70 -1.35
CA GLN A 36 -3.37 -0.42 -0.19
C GLN A 36 -2.08 -1.26 -0.15
N ASN A 37 -1.16 -0.86 0.73
CA ASN A 37 0.11 -1.55 0.97
C ASN A 37 -0.03 -2.82 1.79
N PHE A 38 -1.15 -2.97 2.48
CA PHE A 38 -1.37 -4.04 3.43
C PHE A 38 -2.82 -4.52 3.41
N LEU A 39 -3.03 -5.69 3.99
CA LEU A 39 -4.32 -6.33 4.20
C LEU A 39 -4.52 -6.61 5.69
N LEU A 40 -5.76 -6.48 6.16
CA LEU A 40 -6.16 -6.97 7.47
C LEU A 40 -6.93 -8.28 7.31
N VAL A 41 -6.41 -9.35 7.91
CA VAL A 41 -7.02 -10.68 7.93
C VAL A 41 -7.50 -10.99 9.35
N TRP A 42 -8.72 -11.46 9.51
CA TRP A 42 -9.26 -11.89 10.80
C TRP A 42 -9.70 -13.35 10.75
N LEU A 43 -9.01 -14.21 11.49
CA LEU A 43 -9.35 -15.63 11.66
C LEU A 43 -9.95 -15.92 13.05
N ASP A 44 -11.21 -16.31 13.09
CA ASP A 44 -11.86 -16.83 14.30
C ASP A 44 -12.93 -17.86 13.92
N ALA A 45 -13.00 -18.98 14.65
CA ALA A 45 -13.98 -20.03 14.40
C ALA A 45 -15.42 -19.55 14.66
N ASN A 46 -15.59 -18.52 15.49
CA ASN A 46 -16.88 -18.04 15.98
C ASN A 46 -17.32 -16.72 15.33
N LEU A 47 -16.85 -16.38 14.12
CA LEU A 47 -17.33 -15.20 13.39
C LEU A 47 -18.78 -15.44 12.94
N GLN A 48 -19.74 -15.11 13.81
CA GLN A 48 -21.14 -15.08 13.44
C GLN A 48 -21.53 -13.66 13.04
N GLU A 49 -21.96 -13.47 11.79
CA GLU A 49 -22.39 -12.17 11.27
C GLU A 49 -23.58 -11.59 12.04
N SER A 50 -24.34 -12.40 12.77
CA SER A 50 -25.46 -11.94 13.62
C SER A 50 -25.02 -11.38 14.97
N ASP A 51 -23.79 -11.64 15.42
CA ASP A 51 -23.28 -11.19 16.72
C ASP A 51 -23.00 -9.68 16.72
N ASN A 52 -23.59 -8.98 17.69
CA ASN A 52 -23.41 -7.54 17.83
C ASN A 52 -21.97 -7.16 18.21
N ASP A 53 -21.27 -7.98 18.99
CA ASP A 53 -19.89 -7.69 19.39
C ASP A 53 -18.93 -7.84 18.21
N PHE A 54 -19.18 -8.83 17.35
CA PHE A 54 -18.47 -8.97 16.08
C PHE A 54 -18.75 -7.78 15.15
N LYS A 55 -20.01 -7.39 14.96
CA LYS A 55 -20.37 -6.21 14.14
C LYS A 55 -19.72 -4.93 14.65
N ASN A 56 -19.73 -4.71 15.95
CA ASN A 56 -19.12 -3.54 16.58
C ASN A 56 -17.59 -3.54 16.37
N SER A 57 -16.95 -4.70 16.55
CA SER A 57 -15.51 -4.86 16.33
C SER A 57 -15.13 -4.62 14.87
N LEU A 58 -15.89 -5.20 13.94
CA LEU A 58 -15.70 -5.02 12.51
C LEU A 58 -15.91 -3.56 12.09
N HIS A 59 -16.89 -2.87 12.69
CA HIS A 59 -17.12 -1.45 12.48
C HIS A 59 -15.93 -0.60 12.93
N HIS A 60 -15.34 -0.88 14.10
CA HIS A 60 -14.13 -0.19 14.56
C HIS A 60 -12.93 -0.43 13.64
N LEU A 61 -12.72 -1.66 13.18
CA LEU A 61 -11.63 -1.98 12.25
C LEU A 61 -11.80 -1.27 10.90
N ARG A 62 -13.03 -1.23 10.36
CA ARG A 62 -13.33 -0.58 9.08
C ARG A 62 -13.15 0.94 9.08
N LYS A 63 -13.05 1.57 10.26
CA LYS A 63 -12.67 2.99 10.35
C LYS A 63 -11.19 3.21 10.06
N ILE A 64 -10.36 2.20 10.30
CA ILE A 64 -8.89 2.29 10.27
C ILE A 64 -8.34 1.69 8.98
N VAL A 65 -8.92 0.58 8.54
CA VAL A 65 -8.52 -0.14 7.33
C VAL A 65 -9.70 -0.23 6.39
N ALA A 66 -9.45 -0.08 5.10
CA ALA A 66 -10.56 0.02 4.16
C ALA A 66 -11.17 -1.35 3.78
N SER A 67 -10.49 -2.47 4.06
CA SER A 67 -11.10 -3.81 4.07
C SER A 67 -10.55 -4.74 5.15
N VAL A 68 -11.41 -5.68 5.56
CA VAL A 68 -11.09 -6.76 6.51
C VAL A 68 -11.52 -8.08 5.89
N THR A 69 -10.58 -8.98 5.63
CA THR A 69 -10.86 -10.32 5.10
C THR A 69 -11.01 -11.30 6.26
N THR A 70 -12.19 -11.88 6.41
CA THR A 70 -12.53 -12.76 7.53
C THR A 70 -12.51 -14.23 7.13
N PHE A 71 -12.02 -15.09 8.02
CA PHE A 71 -12.03 -16.54 7.85
C PHE A 71 -12.53 -17.23 9.11
N THR A 72 -13.32 -18.29 8.94
CA THR A 72 -13.71 -19.21 10.03
C THR A 72 -12.93 -20.52 9.98
N ASN A 73 -12.28 -20.82 8.84
CA ASN A 73 -11.49 -22.01 8.61
C ASN A 73 -10.00 -21.67 8.51
N ALA A 74 -9.20 -22.31 9.38
CA ALA A 74 -7.76 -22.11 9.45
C ALA A 74 -7.04 -22.43 8.13
N GLN A 75 -7.38 -23.54 7.46
CA GLN A 75 -6.71 -23.95 6.23
C GLN A 75 -7.00 -22.99 5.08
N GLN A 76 -8.25 -22.51 4.96
CA GLN A 76 -8.60 -21.51 3.96
C GLN A 76 -7.83 -20.20 4.18
N CYS A 77 -7.69 -19.77 5.44
CA CYS A 77 -6.89 -18.61 5.79
C CYS A 77 -5.42 -18.80 5.39
N VAL A 78 -4.81 -19.94 5.73
CA VAL A 78 -3.40 -20.23 5.40
C VAL A 78 -3.18 -20.26 3.88
N ASN A 79 -4.10 -20.88 3.13
CA ASN A 79 -4.03 -20.93 1.67
C ASN A 79 -4.09 -19.51 1.09
N PHE A 80 -5.04 -18.68 1.53
CA PHE A 80 -5.14 -17.28 1.10
C PHE A 80 -3.86 -16.49 1.41
N LEU A 81 -3.32 -16.64 2.63
CA LEU A 81 -2.09 -15.96 3.04
C LEU A 81 -0.88 -16.36 2.17
N SER A 82 -0.85 -17.60 1.65
CA SER A 82 0.24 -18.08 0.80
C SER A 82 0.21 -17.50 -0.62
N GLU A 83 -0.94 -17.02 -1.08
CA GLU A 83 -1.11 -16.42 -2.41
C GLU A 83 -0.68 -14.96 -2.46
N ILE A 84 -0.56 -14.30 -1.29
CA ILE A 84 -0.15 -12.90 -1.17
C ILE A 84 1.36 -12.77 -1.39
N LYS A 85 1.75 -11.99 -2.40
CA LYS A 85 3.15 -11.83 -2.80
C LYS A 85 3.73 -10.45 -2.53
N LYS A 86 2.93 -9.40 -2.68
CA LYS A 86 3.41 -8.01 -2.66
C LYS A 86 3.00 -7.26 -1.41
N GLU A 87 1.78 -7.48 -0.95
CA GLU A 87 1.18 -6.79 0.17
C GLU A 87 1.67 -7.36 1.51
N LYS A 88 1.67 -6.49 2.52
CA LYS A 88 1.89 -6.89 3.91
C LYS A 88 0.59 -7.32 4.56
N VAL A 89 0.66 -8.23 5.51
CA VAL A 89 -0.53 -8.76 6.20
C VAL A 89 -0.44 -8.45 7.68
N PHE A 90 -1.49 -7.81 8.17
CA PHE A 90 -1.82 -7.74 9.58
C PHE A 90 -2.87 -8.81 9.87
N MET A 91 -2.65 -9.62 10.89
CA MET A 91 -3.55 -10.72 11.23
C MET A 91 -4.14 -10.54 12.62
N ILE A 92 -5.46 -10.61 12.75
CA ILE A 92 -6.16 -10.80 14.01
C ILE A 92 -6.56 -12.27 14.08
N VAL A 93 -6.25 -12.95 15.19
CA VAL A 93 -6.53 -14.37 15.34
C VAL A 93 -7.08 -14.69 16.72
N SER A 94 -8.04 -15.62 16.79
CA SER A 94 -8.51 -16.14 18.06
C SER A 94 -7.40 -16.85 18.83
N GLY A 95 -7.49 -16.90 20.15
CA GLY A 95 -6.46 -17.53 20.99
C GLY A 95 -6.21 -19.00 20.64
N SER A 96 -7.27 -19.77 20.39
CA SER A 96 -7.20 -21.21 20.08
C SER A 96 -6.63 -21.46 18.68
N LEU A 97 -7.17 -20.81 17.65
CA LEU A 97 -6.68 -20.96 16.28
C LEU A 97 -5.27 -20.41 16.14
N GLY A 98 -4.97 -19.27 16.78
CA GLY A 98 -3.65 -18.66 16.75
C GLY A 98 -2.57 -19.58 17.28
N ARG A 99 -2.84 -20.29 18.39
CA ARG A 99 -1.90 -21.26 18.95
C ARG A 99 -1.59 -22.41 17.97
N GLN A 100 -2.56 -22.79 17.14
CA GLN A 100 -2.41 -23.85 16.15
C GLN A 100 -1.61 -23.36 14.93
N ILE A 101 -2.01 -22.26 14.31
CA ILE A 101 -1.49 -21.89 12.98
C ILE A 101 -0.28 -20.97 13.02
N VAL A 102 -0.14 -20.11 14.04
CA VAL A 102 0.88 -19.06 14.04
C VAL A 102 2.30 -19.64 13.98
N PRO A 103 2.64 -20.74 14.68
CA PRO A 103 3.96 -21.37 14.55
C PRO A 103 4.32 -21.80 13.12
N GLU A 104 3.32 -22.10 12.27
CA GLU A 104 3.56 -22.54 10.88
C GLU A 104 3.78 -21.36 9.92
N ILE A 105 3.22 -20.18 10.23
CA ILE A 105 3.23 -19.01 9.36
C ILE A 105 4.11 -17.87 9.88
N GLU A 106 4.65 -17.95 11.11
CA GLU A 106 5.42 -16.85 11.71
C GLU A 106 6.63 -16.43 10.87
N ALA A 107 7.24 -17.37 10.14
CA ALA A 107 8.40 -17.10 9.30
C ALA A 107 8.05 -16.38 7.97
N TRP A 108 6.76 -16.28 7.61
CA TRP A 108 6.33 -15.81 6.30
C TRP A 108 6.60 -14.30 6.10
N PRO A 109 7.36 -13.87 5.08
CA PRO A 109 7.78 -12.48 4.92
C PRO A 109 6.63 -11.47 4.74
N GLN A 110 5.51 -11.90 4.16
CA GLN A 110 4.33 -11.08 3.97
C GLN A 110 3.57 -10.82 5.28
N LEU A 111 3.70 -11.70 6.28
CA LEU A 111 3.06 -11.53 7.58
C LEU A 111 3.87 -10.55 8.43
N GLU A 112 3.31 -9.36 8.66
CA GLU A 112 4.00 -8.25 9.32
C GLU A 112 3.76 -8.26 10.84
N ALA A 113 2.51 -8.45 11.26
CA ALA A 113 2.14 -8.47 12.67
C ALA A 113 0.88 -9.29 12.93
N ILE A 114 0.80 -9.84 14.14
CA ILE A 114 -0.28 -10.70 14.61
C ILE A 114 -0.81 -10.17 15.94
N TYR A 115 -2.13 -10.05 16.04
CA TYR A 115 -2.86 -9.65 17.24
C TYR A 115 -3.74 -10.81 17.68
N VAL A 116 -3.52 -11.31 18.89
CA VAL A 116 -4.36 -12.38 19.43
C VAL A 116 -5.55 -11.74 20.12
N PHE A 117 -6.77 -12.01 19.64
CA PHE A 117 -8.01 -11.51 20.22
C PHE A 117 -8.74 -12.65 20.92
N CYS A 118 -8.86 -12.60 22.24
CA CYS A 118 -9.49 -13.67 23.00
C CYS A 118 -10.03 -13.19 24.35
N GLY A 119 -11.09 -13.85 24.85
CA GLY A 119 -11.67 -13.53 26.16
C GLY A 119 -10.78 -13.91 27.35
N ASN A 120 -9.79 -14.80 27.16
CA ASN A 120 -8.91 -15.28 28.22
C ASN A 120 -7.43 -15.05 27.89
N GLN A 121 -6.96 -13.83 28.17
CA GLN A 121 -5.60 -13.38 27.90
C GLN A 121 -4.53 -14.28 28.54
N SER A 122 -4.75 -14.69 29.80
CA SER A 122 -3.75 -15.41 30.61
C SER A 122 -3.27 -16.73 29.98
N VAL A 123 -4.17 -17.45 29.32
CA VAL A 123 -3.89 -18.74 28.68
C VAL A 123 -3.01 -18.58 27.44
N HIS A 124 -3.15 -17.46 26.72
CA HIS A 124 -2.49 -17.27 25.44
C HIS A 124 -1.22 -16.44 25.49
N GLU A 125 -0.98 -15.69 26.58
CA GLU A 125 0.24 -14.87 26.72
C GLU A 125 1.54 -15.68 26.67
N GLN A 126 1.56 -16.89 27.25
CA GLN A 126 2.79 -17.66 27.41
C GLN A 126 3.39 -18.12 26.08
N TRP A 127 2.55 -18.54 25.12
CA TRP A 127 3.01 -18.91 23.79
C TRP A 127 3.18 -17.67 22.90
N ALA A 128 2.31 -16.67 23.06
CA ALA A 128 2.38 -15.44 22.29
C ALA A 128 3.72 -14.71 22.46
N LYS A 129 4.23 -14.62 23.70
CA LYS A 129 5.51 -13.97 24.03
C LYS A 129 6.73 -14.62 23.36
N LYS A 130 6.62 -15.86 22.87
CA LYS A 130 7.72 -16.57 22.20
C LYS A 130 7.86 -16.18 20.73
N ILE A 131 6.83 -15.58 20.14
CA ILE A 131 6.73 -15.29 18.71
C ILE A 131 6.87 -13.78 18.52
N SER A 132 7.94 -13.35 17.84
CA SER A 132 8.30 -11.92 17.70
C SER A 132 7.27 -11.09 16.93
N LYS A 133 6.52 -11.71 16.02
CA LYS A 133 5.47 -11.05 15.24
C LYS A 133 4.17 -10.84 15.99
N ILE A 134 3.98 -11.48 17.15
CA ILE A 134 2.80 -11.25 17.98
C ILE A 134 2.99 -9.94 18.75
N LYS A 135 2.14 -8.96 18.46
CA LYS A 135 2.20 -7.62 19.07
C LYS A 135 1.46 -7.54 20.40
N GLY A 136 0.58 -8.49 20.67
CA GLY A 136 -0.08 -8.62 21.96
C GLY A 136 -1.23 -9.61 21.97
N VAL A 137 -1.75 -9.85 23.17
CA VAL A 137 -2.97 -10.61 23.43
C VAL A 137 -3.98 -9.63 24.05
N TYR A 138 -5.16 -9.54 23.46
CA TYR A 138 -6.14 -8.53 23.77
C TYR A 138 -7.51 -9.14 24.02
N THR A 139 -8.24 -8.58 24.98
CA THR A 139 -9.62 -8.94 25.31
C THR A 139 -10.64 -7.98 24.71
N LYS A 140 -10.17 -6.84 24.15
CA LYS A 140 -10.97 -5.79 23.54
C LYS A 140 -10.41 -5.42 22.17
N ILE A 141 -11.27 -4.93 21.28
CA ILE A 141 -10.88 -4.58 19.91
C ILE A 141 -10.19 -3.21 19.84
N GLU A 142 -10.55 -2.27 20.71
CA GLU A 142 -10.06 -0.89 20.66
C GLU A 142 -8.52 -0.79 20.85
N PRO A 143 -7.88 -1.57 21.73
CA PRO A 143 -6.42 -1.61 21.81
C PRO A 143 -5.76 -2.21 20.55
N ILE A 144 -6.44 -3.18 19.89
CA ILE A 144 -5.96 -3.73 18.61
C ILE A 144 -6.02 -2.65 17.53
N CYS A 145 -7.12 -1.92 17.46
CA CYS A 145 -7.30 -0.77 16.56
C CYS A 145 -6.16 0.26 16.71
N GLN A 146 -5.84 0.66 17.94
CA GLN A 146 -4.73 1.61 18.20
C GLN A 146 -3.37 1.05 17.79
N ALA A 147 -3.09 -0.22 18.13
CA ALA A 147 -1.83 -0.86 17.75
C ALA A 147 -1.70 -1.00 16.23
N LEU A 148 -2.78 -1.37 15.55
CA LEU A 148 -2.87 -1.51 14.11
C LEU A 148 -2.62 -0.17 13.40
N GLU A 149 -3.18 0.92 13.89
CA GLU A 149 -2.99 2.25 13.31
C GLU A 149 -1.50 2.67 13.33
N ILE A 150 -0.83 2.44 14.47
CA ILE A 150 0.59 2.74 14.63
C ILE A 150 1.44 1.85 13.71
N ASP A 151 1.18 0.54 13.70
CA ASP A 151 1.96 -0.40 12.89
C ASP A 151 1.71 -0.22 11.40
N ARG A 152 0.51 0.22 11.00
CA ARG A 152 0.21 0.66 9.64
C ARG A 152 1.09 1.82 9.20
N GLN A 153 1.13 2.90 9.99
CA GLN A 153 1.94 4.08 9.67
C GLN A 153 3.43 3.71 9.54
N ARG A 154 3.92 2.83 10.41
CA ARG A 154 5.29 2.30 10.33
C ARG A 154 5.53 1.50 9.06
N CYS A 155 4.59 0.62 8.70
CA CYS A 155 4.66 -0.20 7.50
C CYS A 155 4.69 0.66 6.23
N ASP A 156 3.75 1.62 6.11
CA ASP A 156 3.71 2.54 4.97
C ASP A 156 5.02 3.33 4.83
N GLN A 157 5.58 3.82 5.95
CA GLN A 157 6.84 4.56 5.94
C GLN A 157 8.05 3.70 5.57
N ALA A 158 8.09 2.44 6.02
CA ALA A 158 9.15 1.48 5.70
C ALA A 158 9.10 1.00 4.25
N MET A 159 7.93 1.04 3.61
CA MET A 159 7.75 0.65 2.22
C MET A 159 8.10 1.76 1.22
N ILE A 160 8.46 2.98 1.66
CA ILE A 160 8.92 4.02 0.73
C ILE A 160 10.27 3.58 0.13
N PRO A 161 10.35 3.38 -1.20
CA PRO A 161 11.55 2.87 -1.84
C PRO A 161 12.68 3.89 -1.76
N ILE A 162 13.89 3.38 -1.64
CA ILE A 162 15.13 4.15 -1.68
C ILE A 162 15.98 3.63 -2.82
N SER A 163 16.32 4.50 -3.76
CA SER A 163 17.34 4.21 -4.75
C SER A 163 18.68 4.77 -4.29
N PHE A 164 19.72 3.95 -4.41
CA PHE A 164 21.09 4.31 -4.08
C PHE A 164 21.88 4.58 -5.36
N ASN A 165 22.73 5.61 -5.36
CA ASN A 165 23.57 6.11 -6.46
C ASN A 165 22.94 7.03 -7.52
N GLY A 166 21.67 7.44 -7.39
CA GLY A 166 21.06 8.55 -8.15
C GLY A 166 20.97 8.42 -9.69
N LEU A 167 21.67 7.47 -10.30
CA LEU A 167 21.72 7.17 -11.74
C LEU A 167 20.79 6.01 -12.13
N ASP A 168 19.85 5.67 -11.25
CA ASP A 168 18.83 4.68 -11.54
C ASP A 168 17.92 5.24 -12.66
N PRO A 169 17.76 4.54 -13.81
CA PRO A 169 16.84 4.97 -14.86
C PRO A 169 15.44 5.32 -14.32
N LEU A 170 15.01 4.61 -13.25
CA LEU A 170 13.76 4.89 -12.57
C LEU A 170 13.64 6.34 -12.07
N PHE A 171 14.72 6.92 -11.55
CA PHE A 171 14.73 8.31 -11.09
C PHE A 171 14.42 9.29 -12.24
N MET A 172 15.07 9.09 -13.39
CA MET A 172 14.83 9.91 -14.59
C MET A 172 13.37 9.78 -15.07
N TYR A 173 12.83 8.57 -15.07
CA TYR A 173 11.42 8.34 -15.42
C TYR A 173 10.47 9.03 -14.45
N THR A 174 10.71 8.93 -13.13
CA THR A 174 9.87 9.59 -12.13
C THR A 174 9.93 11.11 -12.25
N GLN A 175 11.10 11.67 -12.58
CA GLN A 175 11.24 13.11 -12.79
C GLN A 175 10.46 13.60 -14.02
N LEU A 176 10.59 12.91 -15.16
CA LEU A 176 9.83 13.22 -16.38
C LEU A 176 8.31 13.06 -16.15
N LEU A 177 7.91 12.00 -15.46
CA LEU A 177 6.51 11.76 -15.11
C LEU A 177 5.96 12.88 -14.23
N LYS A 178 6.73 13.33 -13.23
CA LYS A 178 6.36 14.47 -12.39
C LYS A 178 6.18 15.72 -13.24
N GLU A 179 7.14 16.04 -14.11
CA GLU A 179 7.05 17.22 -14.99
C GLU A 179 5.81 17.15 -15.88
N ALA A 180 5.57 16.02 -16.54
CA ALA A 180 4.39 15.81 -17.37
C ALA A 180 3.09 15.98 -16.56
N LEU A 181 2.99 15.38 -15.37
CA LEU A 181 1.80 15.50 -14.51
C LEU A 181 1.52 16.94 -14.07
N LEU A 182 2.56 17.74 -13.86
CA LEU A 182 2.43 19.14 -13.45
C LEU A 182 1.95 20.04 -14.60
N GLU A 183 2.20 19.66 -15.85
CA GLU A 183 1.75 20.38 -17.05
C GLU A 183 0.33 20.02 -17.50
N ILE A 184 -0.23 18.90 -17.02
CA ILE A 184 -1.60 18.52 -17.38
C ILE A 184 -2.58 19.57 -16.84
N GLU A 185 -3.42 20.09 -17.73
CA GLU A 185 -4.63 20.82 -17.38
C GLU A 185 -5.78 19.83 -17.16
N ASP A 186 -6.26 19.72 -15.92
CA ASP A 186 -7.40 18.84 -15.61
C ASP A 186 -8.65 19.63 -15.24
N ASP A 187 -9.80 19.08 -15.64
CA ASP A 187 -11.06 19.37 -14.96
C ASP A 187 -11.12 18.57 -13.67
N ASP A 188 -10.91 19.26 -12.56
CA ASP A 188 -10.92 18.67 -11.22
C ASP A 188 -12.16 17.86 -10.91
N LYS A 189 -13.35 18.28 -11.36
CA LYS A 189 -14.58 17.53 -11.10
C LYS A 189 -14.55 16.19 -11.83
N LYS A 190 -14.08 16.21 -13.08
CA LYS A 190 -13.91 14.99 -13.87
C LYS A 190 -12.84 14.09 -13.27
N SER A 191 -11.69 14.61 -12.87
CA SER A 191 -10.60 13.81 -12.30
C SER A 191 -10.96 13.18 -10.96
N ILE A 192 -11.67 13.92 -10.09
CA ILE A 192 -12.20 13.36 -8.83
C ILE A 192 -13.16 12.22 -9.13
N LYS A 193 -14.10 12.42 -10.07
CA LYS A 193 -15.05 11.38 -10.48
C LYS A 193 -14.34 10.14 -11.06
N ASP A 194 -13.37 10.36 -11.93
CA ASP A 194 -12.61 9.29 -12.58
C ASP A 194 -11.80 8.47 -11.55
N LEU A 195 -11.31 9.11 -10.49
CA LEU A 195 -10.67 8.44 -9.35
C LEU A 195 -11.69 7.64 -8.54
N THR A 196 -12.83 8.22 -8.21
CA THR A 196 -13.84 7.58 -7.35
C THR A 196 -14.50 6.39 -8.05
N ASP A 197 -14.77 6.50 -9.35
CA ASP A 197 -15.26 5.38 -10.17
C ASP A 197 -14.23 4.26 -10.24
N TYR A 198 -12.95 4.59 -10.41
CA TYR A 198 -11.86 3.61 -10.35
C TYR A 198 -11.78 2.91 -8.98
N CYS A 199 -11.98 3.64 -7.87
CA CYS A 199 -11.96 3.08 -6.52
C CYS A 199 -13.13 2.13 -6.27
N ARG A 200 -14.32 2.41 -6.81
CA ARG A 200 -15.52 1.56 -6.66
C ARG A 200 -15.36 0.18 -7.30
N GLU A 201 -14.47 0.05 -8.27
CA GLU A 201 -14.17 -1.22 -8.93
C GLU A 201 -13.22 -2.11 -8.10
N GLN A 202 -12.69 -1.61 -6.98
CA GLN A 202 -11.70 -2.32 -6.16
C GLN A 202 -12.33 -2.86 -4.86
N ASP A 203 -11.78 -3.97 -4.36
CA ASP A 203 -12.36 -4.69 -3.22
C ASP A 203 -11.96 -4.09 -1.85
N ASP A 204 -10.93 -3.24 -1.82
CA ASP A 204 -10.30 -2.82 -0.58
C ASP A 204 -10.59 -1.38 -0.15
N ILE A 205 -11.42 -0.62 -0.89
CA ILE A 205 -11.83 0.73 -0.53
C ILE A 205 -13.31 0.77 -0.18
N SER A 206 -13.64 1.29 1.01
CA SER A 206 -15.03 1.44 1.45
C SER A 206 -15.78 2.55 0.69
N GLU A 207 -17.06 2.32 0.39
CA GLU A 207 -17.92 3.31 -0.28
C GLU A 207 -18.06 4.61 0.54
N ASP A 208 -17.98 4.54 1.87
CA ASP A 208 -18.05 5.73 2.73
C ASP A 208 -16.82 6.64 2.54
N GLN A 209 -15.62 6.07 2.42
CA GLN A 209 -14.42 6.86 2.12
C GLN A 209 -14.45 7.44 0.69
N ILE A 210 -15.04 6.71 -0.27
CA ILE A 210 -15.21 7.21 -1.65
C ILE A 210 -16.15 8.43 -1.64
N LYS A 211 -17.31 8.33 -0.98
CA LYS A 211 -18.27 9.44 -0.84
C LYS A 211 -17.68 10.63 -0.10
N LEU A 212 -16.83 10.40 0.90
CA LEU A 212 -16.13 11.46 1.60
C LEU A 212 -15.27 12.28 0.63
N VAL A 213 -14.48 11.63 -0.23
CA VAL A 213 -13.68 12.31 -1.26
C VAL A 213 -14.58 13.06 -2.25
N GLU A 214 -15.63 12.42 -2.78
CA GLU A 214 -16.53 13.06 -3.76
C GLU A 214 -17.15 14.36 -3.24
N ARG A 215 -17.54 14.38 -1.96
CA ARG A 215 -18.28 15.49 -1.36
C ARG A 215 -17.36 16.58 -0.81
N GLU A 216 -16.26 16.17 -0.19
CA GLU A 216 -15.49 17.05 0.69
C GLU A 216 -14.09 17.34 0.17
N TYR A 217 -13.67 16.80 -1.00
CA TYR A 217 -12.31 17.01 -1.51
C TYR A 217 -11.85 18.48 -1.47
N ARG A 218 -12.73 19.40 -1.89
CA ARG A 218 -12.45 20.85 -1.91
C ARG A 218 -12.63 21.56 -0.57
N ALA A 219 -13.24 20.91 0.41
CA ALA A 219 -13.40 21.46 1.75
C ALA A 219 -12.11 21.38 2.57
N HIS A 220 -11.15 20.56 2.13
CA HIS A 220 -9.87 20.35 2.80
C HIS A 220 -8.68 20.63 1.87
N THR A 221 -7.53 20.93 2.47
CA THR A 221 -6.30 21.16 1.70
C THR A 221 -5.69 19.85 1.21
N PRO A 222 -4.87 19.86 0.14
CA PRO A 222 -4.19 18.65 -0.34
C PRO A 222 -3.34 17.94 0.73
N ILE A 223 -2.70 18.71 1.61
CA ILE A 223 -1.88 18.14 2.71
C ILE A 223 -2.76 17.48 3.76
N TRP A 224 -3.95 18.03 4.04
CA TRP A 224 -4.91 17.37 4.92
C TRP A 224 -5.28 15.99 4.36
N TRP A 225 -5.62 15.88 3.08
CA TRP A 225 -5.90 14.57 2.45
C TRP A 225 -4.71 13.61 2.47
N TYR A 226 -3.49 14.14 2.30
CA TYR A 226 -2.27 13.34 2.37
C TYR A 226 -1.96 12.83 3.79
N THR A 227 -2.45 13.51 4.84
CA THR A 227 -2.14 13.17 6.23
C THR A 227 -3.32 12.58 7.00
N ALA A 228 -4.54 12.72 6.49
CA ALA A 228 -5.76 12.16 7.05
C ALA A 228 -5.83 10.63 6.87
N GLU A 229 -6.60 9.97 7.75
CA GLU A 229 -6.89 8.54 7.70
C GLU A 229 -7.88 8.19 6.58
N THR A 230 -7.41 8.31 5.34
CA THR A 230 -8.17 7.99 4.12
C THR A 230 -7.35 7.08 3.21
N PHE A 231 -7.98 6.50 2.18
CA PHE A 231 -7.26 5.69 1.20
C PHE A 231 -6.27 6.49 0.34
N ILE A 232 -6.33 7.84 0.33
CA ILE A 232 -5.50 8.70 -0.53
C ILE A 232 -4.01 8.48 -0.27
N TYR A 233 -3.56 8.57 0.98
CA TYR A 233 -2.16 8.36 1.33
C TYR A 233 -1.61 6.97 0.96
N PRO A 234 -2.25 5.84 1.38
CA PRO A 234 -1.72 4.52 1.06
C PRO A 234 -1.80 4.21 -0.44
N MET A 235 -2.88 4.63 -1.13
CA MET A 235 -3.02 4.45 -2.58
C MET A 235 -1.91 5.19 -3.34
N LEU A 236 -1.66 6.47 -3.01
CA LEU A 236 -0.62 7.26 -3.67
C LEU A 236 0.76 6.64 -3.47
N ASN A 237 1.12 6.31 -2.23
CA ASN A 237 2.43 5.75 -1.94
C ASN A 237 2.64 4.38 -2.58
N ARG A 238 1.58 3.57 -2.72
CA ARG A 238 1.62 2.33 -3.49
C ARG A 238 1.85 2.57 -4.97
N GLY A 239 1.09 3.50 -5.57
CA GLY A 239 1.22 3.86 -6.98
C GLY A 239 2.63 4.30 -7.31
N LEU A 240 3.23 5.17 -6.49
CA LEU A 240 4.60 5.64 -6.66
C LEU A 240 5.65 4.55 -6.40
N ARG A 241 5.45 3.66 -5.41
CA ARG A 241 6.38 2.56 -5.13
C ARG A 241 6.43 1.54 -6.27
N GLU A 242 5.26 1.10 -6.73
CA GLU A 242 5.14 0.04 -7.74
C GLU A 242 5.22 0.59 -9.17
N MET A 243 5.28 1.91 -9.34
CA MET A 243 5.10 2.59 -10.62
C MET A 243 3.81 2.16 -11.33
N ASP A 244 2.71 2.00 -10.58
CA ASP A 244 1.42 1.62 -11.16
C ASP A 244 0.84 2.82 -11.91
N VAL A 245 0.98 2.78 -13.24
CA VAL A 245 0.53 3.83 -14.16
C VAL A 245 -0.96 4.13 -13.99
N ASN A 246 -1.81 3.13 -13.71
CA ASN A 246 -3.24 3.38 -13.54
C ASN A 246 -3.50 4.23 -12.30
N ILE A 247 -2.85 3.88 -11.18
CA ILE A 247 -2.97 4.66 -9.94
C ILE A 247 -2.39 6.07 -10.15
N ILE A 248 -1.20 6.17 -10.73
CA ILE A 248 -0.52 7.47 -10.90
C ILE A 248 -1.34 8.40 -11.79
N LEU A 249 -1.90 7.91 -12.90
CA LEU A 249 -2.75 8.73 -13.77
C LEU A 249 -4.06 9.14 -13.07
N LYS A 250 -4.73 8.21 -12.37
CA LYS A 250 -5.96 8.52 -11.63
C LYS A 250 -5.74 9.48 -10.48
N MET A 251 -4.55 9.46 -9.87
CA MET A 251 -4.17 10.38 -8.80
C MET A 251 -3.38 11.59 -9.29
N GLY A 252 -3.19 11.77 -10.60
CA GLY A 252 -2.33 12.81 -11.18
C GLY A 252 -2.72 14.20 -10.72
N PHE A 253 -4.02 14.51 -10.73
CA PHE A 253 -4.56 15.77 -10.22
C PHE A 253 -4.20 16.00 -8.74
N PHE A 254 -4.27 14.96 -7.90
CA PHE A 254 -3.93 15.06 -6.48
C PHE A 254 -2.42 15.24 -6.27
N ILE A 255 -1.58 14.55 -7.04
CA ILE A 255 -0.12 14.73 -7.02
C ILE A 255 0.23 16.19 -7.32
N ARG A 256 -0.39 16.77 -8.36
CA ARG A 256 -0.21 18.18 -8.74
C ARG A 256 -0.66 19.10 -7.61
N HIS A 257 -1.87 18.94 -7.09
CA HIS A 257 -2.37 19.79 -5.99
C HIS A 257 -1.50 19.69 -4.74
N LEU A 258 -1.06 18.49 -4.38
CA LEU A 258 -0.17 18.29 -3.23
C LEU A 258 1.17 18.98 -3.44
N HIS A 259 1.77 18.82 -4.63
CA HIS A 259 3.04 19.47 -4.96
C HIS A 259 2.94 20.99 -4.94
N GLN A 260 1.90 21.57 -5.56
CA GLN A 260 1.66 23.00 -5.60
C GLN A 260 1.46 23.56 -4.18
N HIS A 261 0.62 22.92 -3.37
CA HIS A 261 0.37 23.36 -2.00
C HIS A 261 1.62 23.27 -1.10
N ILE A 262 2.47 22.25 -1.26
CA ILE A 262 3.77 22.18 -0.57
C ILE A 262 4.69 23.34 -1.01
N THR A 263 4.68 23.68 -2.30
CA THR A 263 5.49 24.77 -2.86
C THR A 263 5.04 26.14 -2.34
N GLU A 264 3.72 26.37 -2.28
CA GLU A 264 3.12 27.56 -1.69
C GLU A 264 3.52 27.74 -0.22
N LEU A 265 3.32 26.70 0.60
CA LEU A 265 3.71 26.72 2.01
C LEU A 265 5.21 26.92 2.21
N HIS A 266 6.04 26.35 1.34
CA HIS A 266 7.48 26.61 1.37
C HIS A 266 7.78 28.09 1.11
N GLY A 267 7.10 28.70 0.13
CA GLY A 267 7.20 30.14 -0.17
C GLY A 267 6.83 31.01 1.03
N GLU A 268 5.73 30.69 1.71
CA GLU A 268 5.27 31.38 2.93
C GLU A 268 6.26 31.25 4.08
N GLN A 269 6.87 30.06 4.24
CA GLN A 269 7.78 29.77 5.35
C GLN A 269 9.21 30.24 5.11
N LYS A 270 9.61 30.48 3.85
CA LYS A 270 11.00 30.78 3.47
C LYS A 270 11.63 31.92 4.27
N GLY A 271 10.86 32.94 4.63
CA GLY A 271 11.34 34.09 5.41
C GLY A 271 11.54 33.83 6.90
N SER A 272 10.92 32.79 7.47
CA SER A 272 11.00 32.45 8.90
C SER A 272 11.87 31.23 9.18
N MET A 273 12.31 30.53 8.13
CA MET A 273 13.10 29.30 8.25
C MET A 273 14.59 29.62 8.40
N PRO A 274 15.29 28.92 9.32
CA PRO A 274 16.75 29.01 9.39
C PRO A 274 17.38 28.60 8.06
N THR A 275 18.50 29.24 7.69
CA THR A 275 19.26 28.90 6.48
C THR A 275 19.61 27.41 6.45
N ASN A 276 20.00 26.88 7.61
CA ASN A 276 20.32 25.48 7.83
C ASN A 276 19.47 24.92 8.96
N PHE A 277 18.80 23.79 8.73
CA PHE A 277 18.08 23.08 9.78
C PHE A 277 18.17 21.57 9.59
N GLN A 278 17.98 20.84 10.68
CA GLN A 278 17.97 19.38 10.69
C GLN A 278 16.56 18.85 10.76
N VAL A 279 16.32 17.81 9.98
CA VAL A 279 15.14 16.95 10.09
C VAL A 279 15.55 15.50 10.17
N PHE A 280 14.72 14.72 10.83
CA PHE A 280 14.96 13.33 11.17
C PHE A 280 13.88 12.46 10.55
N ARG A 281 14.26 11.29 10.04
CA ARG A 281 13.33 10.28 9.55
C ARG A 281 13.79 8.91 10.00
N GLY A 282 12.90 8.17 10.66
CA GLY A 282 13.18 6.78 11.04
C GLY A 282 12.49 5.83 10.07
N GLN A 283 13.11 4.70 9.73
CA GLN A 283 12.46 3.61 9.00
C GLN A 283 13.24 2.31 9.15
N GLY A 284 12.58 1.19 8.83
CA GLY A 284 13.28 -0.08 8.61
C GLY A 284 13.86 -0.14 7.20
N LEU A 285 15.01 -0.80 7.05
CA LEU A 285 15.55 -1.23 5.77
C LEU A 285 15.73 -2.74 5.76
N SER A 286 15.57 -3.35 4.60
CA SER A 286 16.02 -4.73 4.40
C SER A 286 17.54 -4.82 4.62
N MET A 287 18.03 -6.01 5.01
CA MET A 287 19.48 -6.21 5.14
C MET A 287 20.19 -5.98 3.80
N GLU A 288 19.55 -6.32 2.69
CA GLU A 288 20.08 -6.07 1.34
C GLU A 288 20.25 -4.58 1.06
N ASP A 289 19.22 -3.77 1.30
CA ASP A 289 19.27 -2.32 1.07
C ASP A 289 20.23 -1.63 2.03
N PHE A 290 20.35 -2.13 3.26
CA PHE A 290 21.33 -1.64 4.21
C PHE A 290 22.77 -1.90 3.71
N GLU A 291 23.05 -3.08 3.17
CA GLU A 291 24.37 -3.39 2.60
C GLU A 291 24.64 -2.60 1.31
N LYS A 292 23.61 -2.34 0.47
CA LYS A 292 23.72 -1.40 -0.65
C LYS A 292 24.09 0.00 -0.13
N MET A 293 23.34 0.53 0.83
CA MET A 293 23.57 1.85 1.44
C MET A 293 25.00 2.01 1.96
N LYS A 294 25.56 0.97 2.62
CA LYS A 294 26.94 0.99 3.11
C LYS A 294 27.96 1.14 1.99
N LYS A 295 27.75 0.44 0.87
CA LYS A 295 28.64 0.47 -0.30
C LYS A 295 28.58 1.81 -1.04
N THR A 296 27.47 2.52 -0.94
CA THR A 296 27.24 3.81 -1.62
C THR A 296 27.54 5.02 -0.73
N LYS A 297 28.40 4.85 0.29
CA LYS A 297 28.78 5.96 1.18
C LYS A 297 29.45 7.09 0.39
N GLY A 298 28.97 8.32 0.60
CA GLY A 298 29.40 9.49 -0.17
C GLY A 298 28.70 9.64 -1.52
N GLY A 299 27.83 8.70 -1.90
CA GLY A 299 26.96 8.81 -3.06
C GLY A 299 25.60 9.43 -2.75
N LEU A 300 24.79 9.59 -3.79
CA LEU A 300 23.45 10.14 -3.72
C LEU A 300 22.40 9.09 -3.36
N MET A 301 21.33 9.55 -2.72
CA MET A 301 20.13 8.77 -2.39
C MET A 301 18.92 9.51 -2.94
N SER A 302 17.99 8.78 -3.56
CA SER A 302 16.74 9.34 -4.07
C SER A 302 15.52 8.61 -3.53
N PHE A 303 14.44 9.37 -3.36
CA PHE A 303 13.14 8.90 -2.94
C PHE A 303 12.12 9.32 -4.00
N ASN A 304 11.28 8.39 -4.45
CA ASN A 304 10.28 8.66 -5.48
C ASN A 304 8.92 9.07 -4.90
N ASN A 305 8.86 9.25 -3.58
CA ASN A 305 7.65 9.58 -2.83
C ASN A 305 7.82 10.92 -2.10
N PHE A 306 6.69 11.53 -1.74
CA PHE A 306 6.70 12.63 -0.76
C PHE A 306 7.23 12.13 0.59
N LEU A 307 8.09 12.93 1.22
CA LEU A 307 8.76 12.55 2.47
C LEU A 307 8.19 13.25 3.69
N SER A 308 7.68 12.47 4.63
CA SER A 308 7.39 12.92 5.98
C SER A 308 8.65 12.84 6.86
N THR A 309 8.97 13.94 7.53
CA THR A 309 10.13 14.08 8.42
C THR A 309 9.73 14.86 9.68
N SER A 310 10.55 14.82 10.73
CA SER A 310 10.32 15.58 11.96
C SER A 310 11.56 16.38 12.34
N ARG A 311 11.35 17.60 12.87
CA ARG A 311 12.42 18.34 13.56
C ARG A 311 12.78 17.74 14.92
N ASN A 312 11.88 16.94 15.49
CA ASN A 312 12.12 16.27 16.75
C ASN A 312 12.70 14.87 16.50
N ARG A 313 13.99 14.71 16.80
CA ARG A 313 14.71 13.44 16.70
C ARG A 313 13.98 12.28 17.36
N GLU A 314 13.38 12.52 18.53
CA GLU A 314 12.77 11.48 19.34
C GLU A 314 11.50 10.90 18.69
N ILE A 315 10.74 11.71 17.95
CA ILE A 315 9.59 11.23 17.19
C ILE A 315 10.05 10.20 16.16
N SER A 316 11.05 10.55 15.34
CA SER A 316 11.57 9.67 14.30
C SER A 316 12.27 8.43 14.87
N PHE A 317 13.00 8.58 15.97
CA PHE A 317 13.72 7.48 16.61
C PHE A 317 12.78 6.49 17.32
N LYS A 318 11.92 6.97 18.22
CA LYS A 318 11.07 6.11 19.07
C LYS A 318 9.92 5.48 18.28
N ASN A 319 9.34 6.21 17.33
CA ASN A 319 8.13 5.74 16.65
C ASN A 319 8.45 4.89 15.41
N PHE A 320 9.62 5.05 14.79
CA PHE A 320 9.93 4.39 13.51
C PHE A 320 11.24 3.60 13.51
N ALA A 321 12.38 4.23 13.81
CA ALA A 321 13.68 3.56 13.70
C ALA A 321 13.85 2.43 14.73
N ARG A 322 13.58 2.69 16.02
CA ARG A 322 13.75 1.70 17.09
C ARG A 322 12.80 0.50 16.95
N PRO A 323 11.49 0.67 16.69
CA PRO A 323 10.59 -0.46 16.45
C PRO A 323 11.02 -1.33 15.27
N ALA A 324 11.49 -0.71 14.17
CA ALA A 324 11.97 -1.45 13.01
C ALA A 324 13.21 -2.30 13.30
N ALA A 325 14.04 -1.93 14.28
CA ALA A 325 15.18 -2.74 14.69
C ALA A 325 14.80 -4.01 15.48
N LEU A 326 13.55 -4.12 15.95
CA LEU A 326 13.05 -5.32 16.65
C LEU A 326 12.62 -6.43 15.68
N ASN A 327 12.41 -6.08 14.40
CA ASN A 327 12.07 -7.04 13.36
C ASN A 327 13.34 -7.77 12.91
N THR A 328 13.33 -9.10 12.93
CA THR A 328 14.53 -9.94 12.71
C THR A 328 15.14 -9.79 11.32
N ASN A 329 14.36 -9.35 10.34
CA ASN A 329 14.76 -9.26 8.93
C ASN A 329 14.98 -7.82 8.46
N SER A 330 15.02 -6.84 9.38
CA SER A 330 15.24 -5.43 9.03
C SER A 330 16.20 -4.74 9.99
N VAL A 331 16.87 -3.72 9.47
CA VAL A 331 17.72 -2.82 10.24
C VAL A 331 16.96 -1.51 10.46
N GLY A 332 16.84 -1.08 11.71
CA GLY A 332 16.27 0.22 12.05
C GLY A 332 17.25 1.35 11.75
N ILE A 333 16.88 2.27 10.86
CA ILE A 333 17.69 3.41 10.44
C ILE A 333 17.05 4.71 10.91
N LEU A 334 17.87 5.61 11.45
CA LEU A 334 17.52 7.00 11.70
C LEU A 334 18.34 7.89 10.77
N PHE A 335 17.69 8.41 9.73
CA PHE A 335 18.26 9.43 8.86
C PHE A 335 18.31 10.77 9.58
N ILE A 336 19.46 11.44 9.48
CA ILE A 336 19.69 12.81 9.92
C ILE A 336 19.95 13.61 8.64
N MET A 337 19.00 14.44 8.25
CA MET A 337 19.03 15.21 7.01
C MET A 337 19.29 16.67 7.35
N ASN A 338 20.41 17.21 6.86
CA ASN A 338 20.72 18.62 6.94
C ASN A 338 20.14 19.30 5.71
N ILE A 339 19.24 20.26 5.90
CA ILE A 339 18.63 21.03 4.82
C ILE A 339 19.27 22.40 4.79
N ASP A 340 19.89 22.73 3.65
CA ASP A 340 20.40 24.07 3.35
C ASP A 340 19.46 24.75 2.34
N THR A 341 18.72 25.74 2.82
CA THR A 341 17.75 26.49 2.00
C THR A 341 18.40 27.38 0.95
N ALA A 342 19.67 27.78 1.13
CA ALA A 342 20.42 28.53 0.13
C ALA A 342 20.75 27.65 -1.08
N ILE A 343 21.06 26.37 -0.86
CA ILE A 343 21.21 25.38 -1.94
C ILE A 343 19.87 25.15 -2.62
N CYS A 344 18.80 24.90 -1.86
CA CYS A 344 17.46 24.69 -2.43
C CYS A 344 16.96 25.86 -3.28
N SER A 345 17.30 27.10 -2.90
CA SER A 345 16.87 28.30 -3.65
C SER A 345 17.67 28.57 -4.93
N LYS A 346 18.89 28.05 -5.04
CA LYS A 346 19.74 28.15 -6.24
C LYS A 346 19.58 26.94 -7.16
N SER A 347 19.09 25.83 -6.62
CA SER A 347 18.84 24.62 -7.37
C SER A 347 17.49 24.71 -8.07
N SER A 348 17.48 25.16 -9.33
CA SER A 348 16.40 24.85 -10.27
C SER A 348 16.45 23.39 -10.72
N THR A 349 17.48 22.65 -10.30
CA THR A 349 17.76 21.26 -10.63
C THR A 349 17.36 20.33 -9.49
N PRO A 350 16.90 19.09 -9.76
CA PRO A 350 16.56 18.10 -8.74
C PRO A 350 17.75 17.60 -7.89
N PHE A 351 18.96 18.11 -8.11
CA PHE A 351 20.20 17.59 -7.54
C PHE A 351 20.94 18.68 -6.78
N ALA A 352 21.48 18.31 -5.61
CA ALA A 352 22.60 18.98 -4.97
C ALA A 352 23.75 17.97 -4.89
N GLU A 353 24.97 18.43 -5.18
CA GLU A 353 26.22 17.67 -4.98
C GLU A 353 26.64 17.64 -3.51
#